data_AF-A0A840GTI5-F1
#
_entry.id   AF-A0A840GTI5-F1
#
_cell.length_a   1.000
_cell.length_b   1.000
_cell.length_c   1.000
_cell.angle_alpha   90.00
_cell.angle_beta   90.00
_cell.angle_gamma   90.00
#
_symmetry.space_group_name_H-M   'P 1'
#
loop_
_entity.id
_entity.type
_entity.pdbx_description
1 polymer ?
#
loop_
_entity_poly.entity_id
_entity_poly.type
_entity_poly.pdbx_seq_one_letter_code
_entity_poly.pdbx_strand_id
1 'polypeptide(L)' 'MTERRRRVKQTLSLEERMAEQAAKLKERANRLPAGREREDLLKRASVAETGARINDWISSPGLQPPK' A
#
# COMPACT_ATOMS: atom_id res chain seq x y z
N MET A 1 11.27 -33.04 -2.44
CA MET A 1 10.93 -32.09 -3.51
C MET A 1 11.00 -30.69 -2.93
N THR A 2 11.94 -29.85 -3.34
CA THR A 2 12.04 -28.46 -2.87
C THR A 2 11.10 -27.59 -3.71
N GLU A 3 9.98 -27.17 -3.14
CA GLU A 3 9.08 -26.23 -3.82
C GLU A 3 9.82 -24.92 -4.13
N ARG A 4 9.74 -24.50 -5.40
CA ARG A 4 10.35 -23.26 -5.87
C ARG A 4 9.47 -22.08 -5.44
N ARG A 5 9.89 -21.37 -4.39
CA ARG A 5 9.21 -20.15 -3.92
C ARG A 5 9.15 -19.11 -5.04
N ARG A 6 7.95 -18.60 -5.36
CA ARG A 6 7.75 -17.56 -6.36
C ARG A 6 8.16 -16.19 -5.79
N ARG A 7 9.45 -15.86 -5.85
CA ARG A 7 9.96 -14.55 -5.44
C ARG A 7 9.60 -13.49 -6.47
N VAL A 8 8.76 -12.54 -6.09
CA VAL A 8 8.47 -11.35 -6.91
C VAL A 8 9.54 -10.29 -6.61
N LYS A 9 10.23 -9.80 -7.65
CA LYS A 9 11.12 -8.65 -7.50
C LYS A 9 10.26 -7.39 -7.44
N GLN A 10 10.38 -6.63 -6.36
CA GLN A 10 9.75 -5.32 -6.23
C GLN A 10 10.74 -4.29 -6.80
N THR A 11 10.37 -3.66 -7.91
CA THR A 11 11.19 -2.63 -8.58
C THR A 11 10.93 -1.24 -8.02
N LEU A 12 9.71 -1.01 -7.54
CA LEU A 12 9.26 0.23 -6.91
C LEU A 12 9.41 0.14 -5.39
N SER A 13 9.52 1.30 -4.74
CA SER A 13 9.56 1.42 -3.29
C SER A 13 8.25 0.91 -2.65
N LEU A 14 8.30 0.60 -1.36
CA LEU A 14 7.11 0.17 -0.63
C LEU A 14 6.04 1.28 -0.64
N GLU A 15 6.46 2.53 -0.45
CA GLU A 15 5.61 3.71 -0.47
C GLU A 15 4.89 3.87 -1.83
N GLU A 16 5.64 3.83 -2.93
CA GLU A 16 5.11 3.98 -4.29
C GLU A 16 4.04 2.91 -4.59
N ARG A 17 4.31 1.66 -4.19
CA ARG A 17 3.37 0.55 -4.36
C ARG A 17 2.11 0.73 -3.53
N MET A 18 2.23 1.23 -2.30
CA MET A 18 1.09 1.49 -1.42
C MET A 18 0.24 2.64 -1.95
N ALA A 19 0.87 3.70 -2.46
CA ALA A 19 0.20 4.81 -3.13
C ALA A 19 -0.54 4.36 -4.40
N GLU A 20 0.10 3.55 -5.25
CA GLU A 20 -0.52 2.99 -6.45
C GLU A 20 -1.74 2.12 -6.10
N GLN A 21 -1.62 1.31 -5.05
CA GLN A 21 -2.72 0.46 -4.58
C GLN A 21 -3.89 1.30 -4.03
N ALA A 22 -3.61 2.36 -3.27
CA ALA A 22 -4.63 3.28 -2.80
C ALA A 22 -5.38 3.94 -3.96
N ALA A 23 -4.65 4.40 -4.98
CA ALA A 23 -5.23 5.00 -6.18
C ALA A 23 -6.17 4.02 -6.92
N LYS A 24 -5.73 2.77 -7.14
CA LYS A 24 -6.55 1.72 -7.77
C LYS A 24 -7.80 1.40 -6.97
N LEU A 25 -7.71 1.36 -5.65
CA LEU A 25 -8.85 1.10 -4.77
C LEU A 25 -9.86 2.25 -4.80
N LYS A 26 -9.39 3.50 -4.82
CA LYS A 26 -10.26 4.68 -4.98
C LYS A 26 -10.93 4.71 -6.35
N GLU A 27 -10.21 4.41 -7.42
CA GLU A 27 -10.78 4.32 -8.77
C GLU A 27 -11.90 3.27 -8.83
N ARG A 28 -11.66 2.09 -8.23
CA ARG A 28 -12.68 1.04 -8.15
C ARG A 28 -13.88 1.46 -7.30
N ALA A 29 -13.65 2.14 -6.19
CA ALA A 29 -14.70 2.68 -5.34
C ALA A 29 -15.55 3.75 -6.07
N ASN A 30 -14.94 4.57 -6.91
CA ASN A 30 -15.64 5.60 -7.70
C ASN A 30 -16.54 5.02 -8.79
N ARG A 31 -16.25 3.81 -9.27
CA ARG A 31 -17.09 3.10 -10.25
C ARG A 31 -18.31 2.41 -9.62
N LEU A 32 -18.34 2.27 -8.30
CA LEU A 32 -19.43 1.63 -7.58
C LEU A 32 -20.43 2.67 -7.07
N PRO A 33 -21.74 2.34 -7.02
CA PRO A 33 -22.70 3.15 -6.32
C PRO A 33 -22.39 3.22 -4.82
N ALA A 34 -23.02 4.19 -4.13
CA ALA A 34 -22.93 4.27 -2.68
C ALA A 34 -23.44 2.96 -2.05
N GLY A 35 -22.64 2.38 -1.16
CA GLY A 35 -22.94 1.10 -0.53
C GLY A 35 -21.73 0.50 0.16
N ARG A 36 -21.95 -0.64 0.83
CA ARG A 36 -20.95 -1.32 1.66
C ARG A 36 -19.67 -1.67 0.89
N GLU A 37 -19.81 -2.15 -0.35
CA GLU A 37 -18.65 -2.52 -1.17
C GLU A 37 -17.75 -1.33 -1.50
N ARG A 38 -18.36 -0.17 -1.79
CA ARG A 38 -17.63 1.09 -2.01
C ARG A 38 -16.91 1.52 -0.74
N GLU A 39 -17.59 1.47 0.41
CA GLU A 39 -16.98 1.82 1.70
C GLU A 39 -15.81 0.90 2.06
N ASP A 40 -15.93 -0.40 1.82
CA ASP A 40 -14.87 -1.36 2.12
C ASP A 40 -13.64 -1.12 1.24
N LEU A 41 -13.82 -0.74 -0.03
CA LEU A 41 -12.72 -0.33 -0.90
C LEU A 41 -12.06 0.97 -0.41
N LEU A 42 -12.85 1.95 0.01
CA LEU A 42 -12.33 3.21 0.56
C LEU A 42 -11.54 2.97 1.85
N LYS A 43 -12.04 2.12 2.76
CA LYS A 43 -11.32 1.73 3.98
C LYS A 43 -9.96 1.11 3.65
N ARG A 44 -9.92 0.18 2.68
CA ARG A 44 -8.66 -0.43 2.22
C ARG A 44 -7.71 0.59 1.62
N ALA A 45 -8.23 1.56 0.85
CA ALA A 45 -7.41 2.64 0.30
C ALA A 45 -6.78 3.48 1.42
N SER A 46 -7.56 3.86 2.44
CA SER A 46 -7.05 4.61 3.59
C SER A 46 -5.97 3.86 4.37
N VAL A 47 -6.11 2.53 4.54
CA VAL A 47 -5.07 1.70 5.16
C VAL A 47 -3.79 1.72 4.32
N ALA A 48 -3.90 1.64 2.99
CA ALA A 48 -2.75 1.71 2.10
C ALA A 48 -2.02 3.06 2.20
N GLU A 49 -2.77 4.18 2.23
CA GLU A 49 -2.19 5.52 2.44
C GLU A 49 -1.50 5.67 3.79
N THR A 50 -2.12 5.11 4.83
CA THR A 50 -1.55 5.13 6.19
C THR A 50 -0.26 4.31 6.24
N GLY A 51 -0.24 3.15 5.58
CA GLY A 51 0.95 2.31 5.48
C GLY A 51 2.11 3.00 4.74
N ALA A 52 1.81 3.75 3.67
CA ALA A 52 2.81 4.58 2.99
C ALA A 52 3.40 5.62 3.94
N ARG A 53 2.55 6.38 4.64
CA ARG A 53 3.00 7.41 5.59
C ARG A 53 3.83 6.86 6.74
N ILE A 54 3.47 5.69 7.27
CA ILE A 54 4.24 5.02 8.33
C ILE A 54 5.63 4.63 7.80
N ASN A 55 5.72 4.15 6.56
CA ASN A 55 6.99 3.83 5.94
C ASN A 55 7.89 5.08 5.81
N ASP A 56 7.30 6.23 5.47
CA ASP A 56 8.04 7.51 5.39
C ASP A 56 8.60 7.92 6.75
N TRP A 57 7.82 7.72 7.83
CA TRP A 57 8.29 7.99 9.18
C TRP A 57 9.44 7.08 9.58
N ILE A 58 9.30 5.76 9.40
CA ILE A 58 10.33 4.79 9.79
C ILE A 58 11.61 4.97 8.95
N SER A 59 11.48 5.40 7.69
CA SER A 59 12.63 5.65 6.82
C SER A 59 13.31 7.00 7.08
N SER A 60 12.76 7.86 7.92
CA SER A 60 13.32 9.18 8.24
C SER A 60 14.70 9.06 8.91
N PRO A 61 15.71 9.85 8.49
CA PRO A 61 17.08 9.75 8.98
C PRO A 61 17.23 9.89 10.50
N GLY A 62 16.34 10.64 11.15
CA GLY A 62 16.37 10.86 12.60
C GLY A 62 15.93 9.65 13.45
N LEU A 63 15.33 8.63 12.81
CA LEU A 63 14.87 7.40 13.46
C LEU A 63 15.72 6.19 13.09
N GLN A 64 16.65 6.33 12.15
CA GLN A 64 17.58 5.27 11.79
C GLN A 64 18.76 5.26 12.77
N PRO A 65 19.20 4.08 13.25
CA PRO A 65 20.41 3.99 14.03
C PRO A 65 21.61 4.47 13.20
N PRO A 66 22.60 5.16 13.81
CA PRO A 66 23.81 5.56 13.13
C PRO A 66 24.54 4.32 12.56
N LYS A 67 25.16 4.50 11.39
CA LYS A 67 25.92 3.44 10.69
C LYS A 67 27.26 3.17 11.35
#